data_AF-A0A958D2Y4-F1
#
_entry.id   AF-A0A958D2Y4-F1
#
_cell.length_a   1.000
_cell.length_b   1.000
_cell.length_c   1.000
_cell.angle_alpha   90.00
_cell.angle_beta   90.00
_cell.angle_gamma   90.00
#
_symmetry.space_group_name_H-M   'P 1'
#
loop_
_entity.id
_entity.type
_entity.pdbx_description
1 polymer ?
#
loop_
_entity_poly.entity_id
_entity_poly.type
_entity_poly.pdbx_seq_one_letter_code
_entity_poly.pdbx_strand_id
1 'polypeptide(L)'
;RTNLAPVIDGVVDAVWAGAAQYNEANVIVGTAVPASDLSASYRALYDATNLYLIMQVTDETLVNDSGTSWYNDDGIEIFIDGDYSHSASGYDGVNDFQLAVRWNDGNVVLAGANSAAVPAGATAAVAAVPGGYVVELRLPLAQIGVSPVNGYRLGLEMQVNDDDDGGNRDTKLAWWATTDDAWQYPSLFGTGILNDQAVATPQPTATSTPVTPTATAAPPTATATNTPVPPTATATNTPVPPTNTPVPPPTATPTQAVCGLQTVLFVGATNPLEARDQALVNHLTGQGYAVVIRSESQAVSSDAAGKALVIISDSVLSGNINIKFRDVAVPVITWEPALLDDMQMTGTTYGTNMGDQSGQTQLVVAGGHPLAAGLNGAVTTSTSSQTYFWGAPAASADLIASIVGQSTHAAIFAYETGDSMVGLTAPARRLGFFNGYGANYTTAGWALWDAAVTWMVDCQAPTPTPVPPTSTPAPPTATATTTPVPPTATATNTPVPPTATATKTPIPPTATATNTPVPPTATATNTPVPPTPTATATPVSDVCVAGSTFNATGGAVVVEAEHYTSLLAGSGNAASKTWSAVTSPSGFIGDSA
;
A
#
# COMPACT_ATOMS: atom_id res chain seq x y z
N ARG A 1 2.66 5.66 -1.06
CA ARG A 1 3.27 6.68 -1.93
C ARG A 1 2.20 7.50 -2.63
N THR A 2 2.47 8.69 -3.15
CA THR A 2 1.59 9.44 -4.07
C THR A 2 2.35 9.90 -5.31
N ASN A 3 1.63 10.06 -6.42
CA ASN A 3 2.11 10.69 -7.66
C ASN A 3 1.48 12.09 -7.88
N LEU A 4 0.59 12.52 -6.99
CA LEU A 4 0.03 13.87 -6.92
C LEU A 4 0.33 14.42 -5.53
N ALA A 5 1.07 15.52 -5.45
CA ALA A 5 1.22 16.24 -4.18
C ALA A 5 -0.15 16.84 -3.78
N PRO A 6 -0.62 16.68 -2.53
CA PRO A 6 -1.72 17.49 -2.02
C PRO A 6 -1.35 18.97 -2.08
N VAL A 7 -2.35 19.83 -2.30
CA VAL A 7 -2.19 21.27 -2.08
C VAL A 7 -2.22 21.49 -0.57
N ILE A 8 -1.21 22.16 -0.01
CA ILE A 8 -1.18 22.48 1.42
C ILE A 8 -2.00 23.75 1.64
N ASP A 9 -3.30 23.59 1.86
CA ASP A 9 -4.25 24.69 2.11
C ASP A 9 -5.26 24.40 3.24
N GLY A 10 -5.20 23.22 3.86
CA GLY A 10 -6.07 22.80 4.95
C GLY A 10 -7.38 22.15 4.49
N VAL A 11 -7.55 21.92 3.19
CA VAL A 11 -8.70 21.20 2.64
C VAL A 11 -8.37 19.72 2.50
N VAL A 12 -9.32 18.83 2.84
CA VAL A 12 -9.16 17.38 2.59
C VAL A 12 -9.27 17.09 1.09
N ASP A 13 -8.16 17.30 0.40
CA ASP A 13 -7.92 17.00 -0.99
C ASP A 13 -8.25 15.53 -1.33
N ALA A 14 -8.69 15.28 -2.56
CA ALA A 14 -9.10 13.94 -3.00
C ALA A 14 -7.97 12.89 -2.90
N VAL A 15 -6.69 13.29 -2.99
CA VAL A 15 -5.52 12.41 -2.84
C VAL A 15 -5.47 11.72 -1.47
N TRP A 16 -6.00 12.34 -0.43
CA TRP A 16 -6.00 11.77 0.92
C TRP A 16 -6.95 10.58 1.06
N ALA A 17 -7.97 10.46 0.20
CA ALA A 17 -9.00 9.44 0.33
C ALA A 17 -8.48 8.00 0.21
N GLY A 18 -7.39 7.77 -0.53
CA GLY A 18 -6.74 6.46 -0.64
C GLY A 18 -5.54 6.27 0.30
N ALA A 19 -5.24 7.23 1.17
CA ALA A 19 -4.25 7.05 2.22
C ALA A 19 -4.89 6.33 3.42
N ALA A 20 -4.12 5.48 4.11
CA ALA A 20 -4.61 4.85 5.33
C ALA A 20 -4.92 5.91 6.40
N GLN A 21 -6.09 5.79 7.03
CA GLN A 21 -6.47 6.60 8.18
C GLN A 21 -6.14 5.89 9.48
N TYR A 22 -5.53 6.62 10.39
CA TYR A 22 -5.24 6.23 11.75
C TYR A 22 -5.95 7.20 12.68
N ASN A 23 -6.50 6.70 13.79
CA ASN A 23 -7.20 7.52 14.77
C ASN A 23 -6.31 7.71 16.00
N GLU A 24 -6.41 8.88 16.62
CA GLU A 24 -5.79 9.17 17.91
C GLU A 24 -6.59 8.43 19.00
N ALA A 25 -5.99 7.41 19.61
CA ALA A 25 -6.72 6.44 20.43
C ALA A 25 -6.24 6.38 21.89
N ASN A 26 -5.03 6.89 22.17
CA ASN A 26 -4.43 6.88 23.50
C ASN A 26 -4.59 8.24 24.15
N VAL A 27 -5.33 8.34 25.26
CA VAL A 27 -5.32 9.53 26.12
C VAL A 27 -4.02 9.51 26.92
N ILE A 28 -3.14 10.49 26.69
CA ILE A 28 -1.81 10.57 27.31
C ILE A 28 -1.65 11.75 28.29
N VAL A 29 -2.56 12.73 28.22
CA VAL A 29 -2.76 13.79 29.23
C VAL A 29 -4.25 13.95 29.47
N GLY A 30 -4.65 14.37 30.67
CA GLY A 30 -6.05 14.59 31.03
C GLY A 30 -6.81 13.30 31.33
N THR A 31 -8.10 13.33 31.00
CA THR A 31 -9.01 12.18 31.11
C THR A 31 -9.77 11.98 29.81
N ALA A 32 -10.27 10.76 29.55
CA ALA A 32 -11.02 10.50 28.32
C ALA A 32 -12.32 11.32 28.26
N VAL A 33 -12.42 12.15 27.23
CA VAL A 33 -13.56 13.01 26.88
C VAL A 33 -14.47 12.37 25.80
N PRO A 34 -15.69 12.87 25.58
CA PRO A 34 -16.53 12.46 24.45
C PRO A 34 -15.87 12.76 23.09
N ALA A 35 -16.11 11.94 22.06
CA ALA A 35 -15.55 12.20 20.72
C ALA A 35 -16.16 13.40 19.97
N SER A 36 -17.18 14.05 20.55
CA SER A 36 -17.77 15.32 20.09
C SER A 36 -17.17 16.54 20.76
N ASP A 37 -16.45 16.27 21.85
CA ASP A 37 -15.47 17.14 22.49
C ASP A 37 -14.18 16.82 21.68
N LEU A 38 -13.07 16.36 22.25
CA LEU A 38 -11.89 16.00 21.46
C LEU A 38 -11.98 14.64 20.72
N SER A 39 -11.75 14.64 19.41
CA SER A 39 -11.27 13.44 18.70
C SER A 39 -10.52 13.76 17.40
N ALA A 40 -9.51 12.95 17.04
CA ALA A 40 -8.71 13.21 15.84
C ALA A 40 -8.36 11.96 15.04
N SER A 41 -8.04 12.17 13.76
CA SER A 41 -7.49 11.14 12.88
C SER A 41 -6.55 11.75 11.83
N TYR A 42 -5.50 11.02 11.47
CA TYR A 42 -4.52 11.46 10.48
C TYR A 42 -4.39 10.49 9.30
N ARG A 43 -3.84 11.00 8.19
CA ARG A 43 -3.35 10.21 7.06
C ARG A 43 -1.97 10.68 6.64
N ALA A 44 -1.18 9.77 6.07
CA ALA A 44 0.17 10.04 5.59
C ALA A 44 0.35 9.66 4.11
N LEU A 45 1.05 10.51 3.38
CA LEU A 45 1.46 10.31 1.98
C LEU A 45 2.94 10.66 1.83
N TYR A 46 3.59 10.15 0.79
CA TYR A 46 4.94 10.60 0.42
C TYR A 46 5.15 10.51 -1.09
N ASP A 47 5.91 11.44 -1.66
CA ASP A 47 6.39 11.38 -3.04
C ASP A 47 7.92 11.16 -3.09
N ALA A 48 8.57 11.40 -4.23
CA ALA A 48 10.02 11.24 -4.36
C ALA A 48 10.86 12.24 -3.54
N THR A 49 10.24 13.24 -2.91
CA THR A 49 10.92 14.39 -2.30
C THR A 49 10.31 14.85 -0.96
N ASN A 50 9.03 14.57 -0.68
CA ASN A 50 8.32 15.07 0.50
C ASN A 50 7.49 13.97 1.18
N LEU A 51 7.44 14.04 2.51
CA LEU A 51 6.37 13.49 3.32
C LEU A 51 5.23 14.52 3.38
N TYR A 52 4.00 14.04 3.37
CA TYR A 52 2.80 14.83 3.56
C TYR A 52 1.96 14.18 4.67
N LEU A 53 1.44 15.01 5.57
CA LEU A 53 0.54 14.60 6.64
C LEU A 53 -0.71 15.47 6.60
N ILE A 54 -1.88 14.87 6.86
CA ILE A 54 -3.11 15.60 7.16
C ILE A 54 -3.67 15.06 8.46
N MET A 55 -4.11 15.93 9.37
CA MET A 55 -4.89 15.58 10.54
C MET A 55 -6.23 16.32 10.51
N GLN A 56 -7.30 15.59 10.77
CA GLN A 56 -8.64 16.11 10.96
C GLN A 56 -8.97 16.01 12.45
N VAL A 57 -9.26 17.15 13.08
CA VAL A 57 -9.59 17.28 14.51
C VAL A 57 -11.06 17.68 14.66
N THR A 58 -11.75 17.01 15.56
CA THR A 58 -13.05 17.38 16.14
C THR A 58 -12.79 17.93 17.52
N ASP A 59 -13.35 19.09 17.80
CA ASP A 59 -13.03 19.96 18.94
C ASP A 59 -14.08 21.11 18.94
N GLU A 60 -14.72 21.39 20.07
CA GLU A 60 -15.75 22.44 20.18
C GLU A 60 -15.26 23.82 20.64
N THR A 61 -14.06 23.92 21.24
CA THR A 61 -13.55 25.16 21.83
C THR A 61 -12.10 25.42 21.41
N LEU A 62 -11.92 26.33 20.45
CA LEU A 62 -10.61 26.57 19.85
C LEU A 62 -9.89 27.81 20.42
N VAL A 63 -8.80 27.58 21.14
CA VAL A 63 -7.96 28.51 21.92
C VAL A 63 -6.50 28.51 21.42
N ASN A 64 -5.80 29.66 21.56
CA ASN A 64 -4.39 29.79 21.16
C ASN A 64 -3.62 30.92 21.88
N ASP A 65 -3.72 31.01 23.20
CA ASP A 65 -3.24 32.18 23.97
C ASP A 65 -1.94 31.98 24.80
N SER A 66 -1.41 30.75 24.91
CA SER A 66 -0.20 30.41 25.67
C SER A 66 1.12 30.92 25.08
N GLY A 67 1.06 31.73 24.01
CA GLY A 67 2.21 32.49 23.50
C GLY A 67 3.33 31.60 22.94
N THR A 68 4.46 31.49 23.65
CA THR A 68 5.57 30.59 23.28
C THR A 68 5.41 29.17 23.82
N SER A 69 4.53 28.95 24.79
CA SER A 69 4.19 27.64 25.33
C SER A 69 3.08 27.00 24.48
N TRP A 70 3.28 26.98 23.16
CA TRP A 70 2.30 26.54 22.16
C TRP A 70 1.76 25.11 22.35
N TYR A 71 2.46 24.28 23.14
CA TYR A 71 2.05 22.92 23.50
C TYR A 71 0.93 22.88 24.55
N ASN A 72 0.60 24.03 25.15
CA ASN A 72 -0.55 24.20 26.03
C ASN A 72 -1.84 24.54 25.28
N ASP A 73 -1.77 24.93 24.01
CA ASP A 73 -2.91 25.38 23.21
C ASP A 73 -3.36 24.30 22.21
N ASP A 74 -4.51 24.48 21.58
CA ASP A 74 -4.99 23.58 20.52
C ASP A 74 -4.04 23.54 19.33
N GLY A 75 -3.72 22.32 18.93
CA GLY A 75 -2.84 22.09 17.81
C GLY A 75 -2.36 20.67 17.75
N ILE A 76 -1.70 20.36 16.65
CA ILE A 76 -1.16 19.03 16.42
C ILE A 76 0.35 19.02 16.69
N GLU A 77 0.83 17.93 17.26
CA GLU A 77 2.26 17.61 17.37
C GLU A 77 2.60 16.44 16.45
N ILE A 78 3.73 16.55 15.76
CA ILE A 78 4.25 15.59 14.81
C ILE A 78 5.67 15.24 15.25
N PHE A 79 5.92 13.97 15.56
CA PHE A 79 7.25 13.52 15.92
C PHE A 79 7.80 12.57 14.88
N ILE A 80 9.07 12.75 14.53
CA ILE A 80 9.76 12.01 13.46
C ILE A 80 11.14 11.62 13.95
N ASP A 81 11.50 10.36 13.72
CA ASP A 81 12.87 9.83 13.83
C ASP A 81 13.25 9.35 12.43
N GLY A 82 14.08 10.15 11.76
CA GLY A 82 14.32 10.10 10.33
C GLY A 82 15.05 8.86 9.85
N ASP A 83 16.04 8.40 10.61
CA ASP A 83 16.91 7.25 10.32
C ASP A 83 16.51 5.97 11.06
N TYR A 84 15.47 6.06 11.92
CA TYR A 84 14.95 5.00 12.75
C TYR A 84 15.98 4.51 13.79
N SER A 85 16.73 5.44 14.38
CA SER A 85 17.62 5.21 15.52
C SER A 85 16.87 4.62 16.72
N HIS A 86 15.59 4.99 16.86
CA HIS A 86 14.65 4.59 17.89
C HIS A 86 15.21 4.81 19.30
N SER A 87 15.88 5.95 19.49
CA SER A 87 16.69 6.28 20.66
C SER A 87 15.86 6.36 21.95
N ALA A 88 16.23 5.52 22.93
CA ALA A 88 15.78 5.64 24.31
C ALA A 88 16.66 6.60 25.16
N SER A 89 17.73 7.16 24.56
CA SER A 89 18.61 8.16 25.20
C SER A 89 18.18 9.60 24.89
N GLY A 90 17.13 9.76 24.09
CA GLY A 90 16.61 11.04 23.60
C GLY A 90 17.16 11.45 22.24
N TYR A 91 16.81 12.66 21.83
CA TYR A 91 16.96 13.19 20.49
C TYR A 91 18.44 13.40 20.11
N ASP A 92 18.79 13.04 18.88
CA ASP A 92 20.15 13.18 18.34
C ASP A 92 20.52 14.61 17.89
N GLY A 93 19.51 15.47 17.70
CA GLY A 93 19.65 16.85 17.22
C GLY A 93 19.98 16.97 15.73
N VAL A 94 19.88 15.89 14.96
CA VAL A 94 20.17 15.83 13.51
C VAL A 94 18.92 15.45 12.73
N ASN A 95 18.22 14.40 13.16
CA ASN A 95 17.11 13.82 12.41
C ASN A 95 15.91 13.37 13.27
N ASP A 96 15.99 13.56 14.58
CA ASP A 96 14.83 13.54 15.49
C ASP A 96 14.13 14.91 15.56
N PHE A 97 12.81 14.94 15.37
CA PHE A 97 11.99 16.16 15.36
C PHE A 97 10.76 16.03 16.26
N GLN A 98 10.46 17.10 16.98
CA GLN A 98 9.14 17.41 17.54
C GLN A 98 8.70 18.69 16.84
N LEU A 99 7.78 18.57 15.90
CA LEU A 99 7.18 19.69 15.18
C LEU A 99 5.77 19.91 15.69
N ALA A 100 5.27 21.14 15.57
CA ALA A 100 3.87 21.43 15.86
C ALA A 100 3.27 22.45 14.91
N VAL A 101 1.96 22.40 14.79
CA VAL A 101 1.15 23.41 14.09
C VAL A 101 -0.02 23.76 14.99
N ARG A 102 0.06 24.93 15.62
CA ARG A 102 -0.97 25.46 16.52
C ARG A 102 -2.15 26.03 15.73
N TRP A 103 -3.35 25.87 16.27
CA TRP A 103 -4.57 26.49 15.77
C TRP A 103 -4.40 28.01 15.57
N ASN A 104 -4.87 28.53 14.44
CA ASN A 104 -4.96 29.97 14.13
C ASN A 104 -3.64 30.79 14.34
N ASP A 105 -2.48 30.14 14.28
CA ASP A 105 -1.16 30.76 14.49
C ASP A 105 -0.39 31.00 13.18
N GLY A 106 -1.06 31.61 12.20
CA GLY A 106 -0.44 32.04 10.95
C GLY A 106 0.14 30.93 10.05
N ASN A 107 -0.26 29.67 10.25
CA ASN A 107 0.23 28.48 9.54
C ASN A 107 1.74 28.22 9.70
N VAL A 108 2.33 28.61 10.83
CA VAL A 108 3.76 28.41 11.12
C VAL A 108 4.02 27.00 11.63
N VAL A 109 5.10 26.36 11.17
CA VAL A 109 5.62 25.11 11.76
C VAL A 109 6.56 25.48 12.89
N LEU A 110 6.22 25.03 14.10
CA LEU A 110 6.99 25.23 15.33
C LEU A 110 7.88 24.00 15.59
N ALA A 111 8.90 24.15 16.44
CA ALA A 111 9.76 23.06 16.89
C ALA A 111 9.86 23.04 18.42
N GLY A 112 9.90 21.83 18.98
CA GLY A 112 10.08 21.57 20.41
C GLY A 112 11.52 21.78 20.89
N ALA A 113 11.69 21.84 22.21
CA ALA A 113 12.98 22.19 22.84
C ALA A 113 14.11 21.18 22.58
N ASN A 114 13.77 19.89 22.40
CA ASN A 114 14.70 18.81 22.09
C ASN A 114 14.82 18.54 20.58
N SER A 115 13.95 19.14 19.77
CA SER A 115 13.86 18.90 18.34
C SER A 115 15.11 19.39 17.60
N ALA A 116 15.50 18.70 16.53
CA ALA A 116 16.25 19.35 15.45
C ALA A 116 15.45 20.54 14.89
N ALA A 117 16.15 21.53 14.32
CA ALA A 117 15.52 22.76 13.82
C ALA A 117 14.47 22.46 12.72
N VAL A 118 13.42 23.30 12.62
CA VAL A 118 12.34 23.16 11.63
C VAL A 118 12.91 22.89 10.24
N PRO A 119 12.55 21.76 9.57
CA PRO A 119 13.12 21.38 8.28
C PRO A 119 12.99 22.48 7.23
N ALA A 120 14.08 22.78 6.52
CA ALA A 120 14.08 23.87 5.54
C ALA A 120 13.11 23.56 4.38
N GLY A 121 12.10 24.40 4.19
CA GLY A 121 11.03 24.17 3.22
C GLY A 121 9.85 23.33 3.73
N ALA A 122 9.77 23.07 5.04
CA ALA A 122 8.52 22.66 5.68
C ALA A 122 7.44 23.74 5.47
N THR A 123 6.21 23.32 5.19
CA THR A 123 5.05 24.22 5.03
C THR A 123 3.80 23.56 5.59
N ALA A 124 3.01 24.31 6.36
CA ALA A 124 1.73 23.88 6.89
C ALA A 124 0.58 24.77 6.41
N ALA A 125 -0.65 24.29 6.59
CA ALA A 125 -1.87 25.07 6.48
C ALA A 125 -2.91 24.55 7.49
N VAL A 126 -3.67 25.47 8.10
CA VAL A 126 -4.75 25.17 9.03
C VAL A 126 -6.04 25.78 8.51
N ALA A 127 -7.13 25.01 8.51
CA ALA A 127 -8.46 25.48 8.12
C ALA A 127 -9.53 25.09 9.14
N ALA A 128 -10.44 26.04 9.42
CA ALA A 128 -11.63 25.81 10.23
C ALA A 128 -12.61 24.87 9.50
N VAL A 129 -13.19 23.90 10.21
CA VAL A 129 -14.33 23.11 9.73
C VAL A 129 -15.46 23.14 10.78
N PRO A 130 -16.70 22.75 10.43
CA PRO A 130 -17.77 22.69 11.42
C PRO A 130 -17.45 21.66 12.52
N GLY A 131 -17.22 22.14 13.75
CA GLY A 131 -16.89 21.31 14.92
C GLY A 131 -15.42 20.89 15.01
N GLY A 132 -14.49 21.72 14.51
CA GLY A 132 -13.05 21.51 14.71
C GLY A 132 -12.20 22.13 13.59
N TYR A 133 -11.07 21.50 13.27
CA TYR A 133 -10.13 22.01 12.27
C TYR A 133 -9.40 20.90 11.51
N VAL A 134 -8.77 21.29 10.40
CA VAL A 134 -7.91 20.43 9.59
C VAL A 134 -6.54 21.07 9.49
N VAL A 135 -5.49 20.27 9.69
CA VAL A 135 -4.11 20.66 9.48
C VAL A 135 -3.50 19.82 8.38
N GLU A 136 -2.86 20.45 7.42
CA GLU A 136 -1.98 19.81 6.45
C GLU A 136 -0.53 20.26 6.66
N LEU A 137 0.40 19.33 6.46
CA LEU A 137 1.84 19.55 6.60
C LEU A 137 2.60 18.86 5.47
N ARG A 138 3.58 19.55 4.91
CA ARG A 138 4.57 19.02 3.96
C ARG A 138 5.97 19.16 4.56
N LEU A 139 6.74 18.07 4.53
CA LEU A 139 8.12 18.01 5.01
C LEU A 139 9.04 17.42 3.92
N PRO A 140 10.10 18.14 3.48
CA PRO A 140 11.05 17.57 2.53
C PRO A 140 11.83 16.39 3.14
N LEU A 141 11.74 15.20 2.54
CA LEU A 141 12.28 13.93 3.09
C LEU A 141 13.78 14.04 3.41
N ALA A 142 14.55 14.64 2.50
CA ALA A 142 15.99 14.83 2.67
C ALA A 142 16.38 15.81 3.79
N GLN A 143 15.43 16.61 4.32
CA GLN A 143 15.64 17.48 5.48
C GLN A 143 15.24 16.81 6.80
N ILE A 144 14.50 15.71 6.74
CA ILE A 144 14.12 14.89 7.90
C ILE A 144 14.84 13.53 7.93
N GLY A 145 16.01 13.41 7.30
CA GLY A 145 16.81 12.16 7.29
C GLY A 145 16.27 11.00 6.44
N VAL A 146 15.01 11.06 6.00
CA VAL A 146 14.31 9.96 5.34
C VAL A 146 14.73 9.77 3.88
N SER A 147 15.01 8.52 3.48
CA SER A 147 15.25 8.14 2.08
C SER A 147 13.97 7.58 1.43
N PRO A 148 13.54 8.08 0.23
CA PRO A 148 12.30 7.67 -0.44
C PRO A 148 12.42 6.28 -1.11
N VAL A 149 12.59 5.23 -0.32
CA VAL A 149 12.79 3.85 -0.78
C VAL A 149 11.69 2.95 -0.21
N ASN A 150 11.14 2.06 -1.02
CA ASN A 150 10.17 1.07 -0.56
C ASN A 150 10.71 0.24 0.63
N GLY A 151 9.93 0.15 1.70
CA GLY A 151 10.31 -0.53 2.94
C GLY A 151 11.22 0.28 3.86
N TYR A 152 11.55 1.54 3.54
CA TYR A 152 12.25 2.43 4.47
C TYR A 152 11.40 2.64 5.72
N ARG A 153 12.04 2.54 6.89
CA ARG A 153 11.41 2.72 8.20
C ARG A 153 11.80 4.08 8.75
N LEU A 154 10.84 4.77 9.35
CA LEU A 154 11.04 5.98 10.14
C LEU A 154 10.24 5.83 11.44
N GLY A 155 10.64 6.55 12.49
CA GLY A 155 9.76 6.75 13.63
C GLY A 155 8.74 7.81 13.27
N LEU A 156 7.49 7.59 13.63
CA LEU A 156 6.40 8.54 13.44
C LEU A 156 5.49 8.50 14.67
N GLU A 157 5.16 9.66 15.20
CA GLU A 157 4.10 9.83 16.19
C GLU A 157 3.26 11.04 15.80
N MET A 158 1.96 10.95 16.04
CA MET A 158 1.00 12.03 15.83
C MET A 158 0.25 12.22 17.13
N GLN A 159 0.06 13.47 17.55
CA GLN A 159 -0.66 13.81 18.78
C GLN A 159 -1.48 15.09 18.57
N VAL A 160 -2.53 15.26 19.36
CA VAL A 160 -3.35 16.48 19.37
C VAL A 160 -3.50 17.01 20.80
N ASN A 161 -3.30 18.30 20.95
CA ASN A 161 -3.48 19.10 22.16
C ASN A 161 -4.86 19.78 22.12
N ASP A 162 -5.42 19.99 23.32
CA ASP A 162 -6.80 20.37 23.60
C ASP A 162 -6.84 21.29 24.83
N ASP A 163 -7.27 22.55 24.67
CA ASP A 163 -7.33 23.61 25.69
C ASP A 163 -8.70 24.32 25.66
N ASP A 164 -9.57 23.91 26.57
CA ASP A 164 -10.98 24.30 26.61
C ASP A 164 -11.17 25.63 27.42
N ASP A 165 -10.17 26.03 28.21
CA ASP A 165 -10.29 27.09 29.23
C ASP A 165 -9.30 28.29 29.12
N GLY A 166 -8.30 28.21 28.23
CA GLY A 166 -7.25 29.24 28.08
C GLY A 166 -6.23 29.21 29.20
N GLY A 167 -5.87 27.99 29.61
CA GLY A 167 -5.08 27.72 30.80
C GLY A 167 -3.81 26.95 30.48
N ASN A 168 -3.84 25.64 30.73
CA ASN A 168 -2.90 24.71 30.11
C ASN A 168 -3.73 23.53 29.65
N ARG A 169 -3.56 23.13 28.38
CA ARG A 169 -3.99 21.85 27.79
C ARG A 169 -4.60 20.86 28.78
N ASP A 170 -5.91 20.68 28.68
CA ASP A 170 -6.72 19.76 29.47
C ASP A 170 -6.46 18.30 29.05
N THR A 171 -6.58 18.01 27.75
CA THR A 171 -6.44 16.66 27.19
C THR A 171 -5.30 16.58 26.19
N LYS A 172 -4.77 15.36 25.99
CA LYS A 172 -3.92 15.06 24.84
C LYS A 172 -4.15 13.65 24.34
N LEU A 173 -4.39 13.51 23.04
CA LEU A 173 -4.48 12.21 22.39
C LEU A 173 -3.20 11.90 21.60
N ALA A 174 -2.89 10.61 21.48
CA ALA A 174 -1.79 10.09 20.67
C ALA A 174 -2.21 8.85 19.87
N TRP A 175 -1.49 8.61 18.79
CA TRP A 175 -1.73 7.49 17.89
C TRP A 175 -1.13 6.20 18.44
N TRP A 176 0.13 6.27 18.90
CA TRP A 176 0.91 5.09 19.26
C TRP A 176 1.49 5.17 20.67
N ALA A 177 2.10 6.29 21.05
CA ALA A 177 2.62 6.53 22.39
C ALA A 177 1.53 6.38 23.47
N THR A 178 1.91 5.84 24.62
CA THR A 178 1.02 5.65 25.79
C THR A 178 1.39 6.56 26.97
N THR A 179 2.36 7.46 26.80
CA THR A 179 2.75 8.50 27.77
C THR A 179 3.15 9.79 27.03
N ASP A 180 3.03 10.95 27.69
CA ASP A 180 3.44 12.26 27.15
C ASP A 180 4.96 12.51 27.27
N ASP A 181 5.74 11.56 26.76
CA ASP A 181 7.21 11.56 26.78
C ASP A 181 7.84 11.52 25.36
N ALA A 182 7.01 11.53 24.30
CA ALA A 182 7.46 11.56 22.91
C ALA A 182 8.36 12.78 22.61
N TRP A 183 8.12 13.91 23.27
CA TRP A 183 8.97 15.10 23.22
C TRP A 183 10.38 14.91 23.80
N GLN A 184 10.64 13.79 24.49
CA GLN A 184 11.96 13.42 25.04
C GLN A 184 12.58 12.19 24.36
N TYR A 185 11.79 11.18 23.96
CA TYR A 185 12.34 9.86 23.59
C TYR A 185 11.77 9.29 22.27
N PRO A 186 12.57 9.28 21.17
CA PRO A 186 12.22 8.62 19.91
C PRO A 186 11.86 7.13 20.00
N SER A 187 12.32 6.43 21.03
CA SER A 187 11.92 5.04 21.33
C SER A 187 10.42 4.86 21.62
N LEU A 188 9.66 5.95 21.79
CA LEU A 188 8.22 5.91 22.03
C LEU A 188 7.39 6.09 20.75
N PHE A 189 8.01 6.44 19.62
CA PHE A 189 7.30 6.65 18.37
C PHE A 189 6.79 5.34 17.76
N GLY A 190 5.69 5.41 17.03
CA GLY A 190 5.24 4.36 16.13
C GLY A 190 6.22 4.15 14.97
N THR A 191 6.04 3.05 14.22
CA THR A 191 6.86 2.78 13.03
C THR A 191 6.12 3.17 11.76
N GLY A 192 6.57 4.25 11.11
CA GLY A 192 6.21 4.55 9.73
C GLY A 192 6.98 3.65 8.76
N ILE A 193 6.33 3.18 7.70
CA ILE A 193 6.98 2.43 6.62
C ILE A 193 6.61 3.06 5.27
N LEU A 194 7.61 3.49 4.52
CA LEU A 194 7.42 4.01 3.17
C LEU A 194 7.05 2.86 2.22
N ASN A 195 5.80 2.82 1.78
CA ASN A 195 5.29 1.84 0.84
C ASN A 195 5.09 2.45 -0.57
N ASP A 196 5.80 1.90 -1.56
CA ASP A 196 5.78 2.36 -2.96
C ASP A 196 4.47 2.07 -3.70
N GLN A 197 3.53 1.33 -3.09
CA GLN A 197 2.15 1.30 -3.55
C GLN A 197 1.60 2.74 -3.61
N ALA A 198 1.19 3.15 -4.80
CA ALA A 198 0.69 4.50 -5.05
C ALA A 198 -0.78 4.60 -4.60
N VAL A 199 -1.06 5.60 -3.77
CA VAL A 199 -2.40 5.97 -3.36
C VAL A 199 -3.19 6.44 -4.57
N ALA A 200 -4.34 5.80 -4.80
CA ALA A 200 -5.23 6.13 -5.90
C ALA A 200 -5.86 7.51 -5.67
N THR A 201 -5.72 8.39 -6.65
CA THR A 201 -6.37 9.71 -6.67
C THR A 201 -7.73 9.62 -7.35
N PRO A 202 -8.82 10.09 -6.72
CA PRO A 202 -10.06 10.36 -7.43
C PRO A 202 -9.84 11.51 -8.42
N GLN A 203 -9.94 11.23 -9.71
CA GLN A 203 -9.87 12.28 -10.74
C GLN A 203 -11.10 13.19 -10.62
N PRO A 204 -10.95 14.52 -10.59
CA PRO A 204 -12.10 15.43 -10.51
C PRO A 204 -13.01 15.26 -11.72
N THR A 205 -14.30 15.03 -11.46
CA THR A 205 -15.31 14.97 -12.52
C THR A 205 -15.46 16.35 -13.15
N ALA A 206 -15.34 16.44 -14.47
CA ALA A 206 -15.48 17.71 -15.18
C ALA A 206 -16.91 18.24 -15.04
N THR A 207 -17.08 19.31 -14.26
CA THR A 207 -18.37 19.99 -14.08
C THR A 207 -18.86 20.56 -15.41
N SER A 208 -19.85 19.91 -16.02
CA SER A 208 -20.53 20.44 -17.20
C SER A 208 -21.24 21.75 -16.84
N THR A 209 -20.92 22.83 -17.56
CA THR A 209 -21.60 24.12 -17.39
C THR A 209 -23.10 24.01 -17.69
N PRO A 210 -23.99 24.67 -16.93
CA PRO A 210 -25.43 24.55 -17.15
C PRO A 210 -25.83 25.23 -18.47
N VAL A 211 -26.28 24.46 -19.45
CA VAL A 211 -26.89 25.00 -20.67
C VAL A 211 -28.27 25.58 -20.35
N THR A 212 -28.43 26.88 -20.59
CA THR A 212 -29.71 27.58 -20.43
C THR A 212 -30.75 27.05 -21.42
N PRO A 213 -31.94 26.59 -20.98
CA PRO A 213 -32.95 26.08 -21.90
C PRO A 213 -33.55 27.22 -22.73
N THR A 214 -33.46 27.10 -24.05
CA THR A 214 -34.11 28.02 -24.99
C THR A 214 -35.60 27.71 -25.08
N ALA A 215 -36.44 28.76 -25.11
CA ALA A 215 -37.89 28.63 -24.95
C ALA A 215 -38.59 27.87 -26.10
N THR A 216 -39.50 26.97 -25.73
CA THR A 216 -40.39 26.24 -26.64
C THR A 216 -41.44 27.18 -27.26
N ALA A 217 -41.49 27.27 -28.59
CA ALA A 217 -42.56 27.96 -29.30
C ALA A 217 -43.81 27.07 -29.46
N ALA A 218 -45.00 27.66 -29.34
CA ALA A 218 -46.28 26.96 -29.41
C ALA A 218 -46.67 26.54 -30.85
N PRO A 219 -47.49 25.47 -31.02
CA PRO A 219 -47.89 24.97 -32.34
C PRO A 219 -49.02 25.81 -32.98
N PRO A 220 -49.03 26.01 -34.31
CA PRO A 220 -50.12 26.69 -35.00
C PRO A 220 -51.33 25.77 -35.24
N THR A 221 -52.53 26.33 -35.10
CA THR A 221 -53.81 25.65 -35.38
C THR A 221 -54.03 25.46 -36.88
N ALA A 222 -54.49 24.27 -37.28
CA ALA A 222 -54.85 23.98 -38.67
C ALA A 222 -56.25 24.52 -39.04
N THR A 223 -56.41 25.00 -40.27
CA THR A 223 -57.72 25.17 -40.92
C THR A 223 -57.55 24.87 -42.41
N ALA A 224 -58.39 24.00 -42.95
CA ALA A 224 -58.32 23.54 -44.33
C ALA A 224 -59.37 24.22 -45.22
N THR A 225 -59.10 24.35 -46.52
CA THR A 225 -60.13 24.46 -47.58
C THR A 225 -59.55 23.94 -48.90
N ASN A 226 -60.36 23.20 -49.66
CA ASN A 226 -60.02 22.55 -50.93
C ASN A 226 -60.28 23.44 -52.16
N THR A 227 -59.66 23.15 -53.31
CA THR A 227 -60.27 23.04 -54.68
C THR A 227 -59.16 22.71 -55.73
N PRO A 228 -59.39 21.91 -56.80
CA PRO A 228 -58.34 21.37 -57.67
C PRO A 228 -58.28 21.94 -59.12
N VAL A 229 -57.18 21.66 -59.86
CA VAL A 229 -57.08 21.24 -61.30
C VAL A 229 -55.66 21.53 -61.89
N PRO A 230 -55.07 20.66 -62.77
CA PRO A 230 -53.72 20.79 -63.36
C PRO A 230 -53.77 21.09 -64.89
N PRO A 231 -52.74 20.86 -65.73
CA PRO A 231 -51.27 20.77 -65.56
C PRO A 231 -50.48 21.77 -66.46
N THR A 232 -49.18 21.94 -66.27
CA THR A 232 -48.22 22.28 -67.36
C THR A 232 -46.81 21.84 -66.96
N ALA A 233 -46.08 21.21 -67.89
CA ALA A 233 -44.70 20.78 -67.68
C ALA A 233 -43.70 21.78 -68.29
N THR A 234 -42.70 22.19 -67.52
CA THR A 234 -41.47 22.80 -68.03
C THR A 234 -40.28 22.23 -67.26
N ALA A 235 -39.40 21.53 -67.95
CA ALA A 235 -38.13 21.08 -67.39
C ALA A 235 -37.10 22.21 -67.46
N THR A 236 -36.44 22.55 -66.36
CA THR A 236 -35.23 23.39 -66.38
C THR A 236 -34.29 22.94 -65.26
N ASN A 237 -33.04 22.68 -65.62
CA ASN A 237 -32.02 22.16 -64.72
C ASN A 237 -31.67 23.19 -63.63
N THR A 238 -31.66 22.75 -62.37
CA THR A 238 -31.09 23.52 -61.24
C THR A 238 -30.18 22.58 -60.43
N PRO A 239 -29.00 23.00 -59.96
CA PRO A 239 -28.04 22.09 -59.32
C PRO A 239 -28.55 21.49 -58.00
N VAL A 240 -28.15 20.25 -57.74
CA VAL A 240 -28.41 19.54 -56.47
C VAL A 240 -27.62 20.20 -55.33
N PRO A 241 -28.27 20.71 -54.26
CA PRO A 241 -27.59 21.10 -53.04
C PRO A 241 -27.16 19.84 -52.26
N PRO A 242 -26.04 19.88 -51.50
CA PRO A 242 -25.53 18.70 -50.81
C PRO A 242 -26.51 18.18 -49.76
N THR A 243 -26.81 16.88 -49.84
CA THR A 243 -27.69 16.19 -48.91
C THR A 243 -27.02 16.03 -47.55
N ASN A 244 -27.26 16.98 -46.64
CA ASN A 244 -26.95 16.83 -45.22
C ASN A 244 -27.92 15.80 -44.59
N THR A 245 -27.67 14.52 -44.87
CA THR A 245 -28.27 13.42 -44.10
C THR A 245 -27.67 13.49 -42.70
N PRO A 246 -28.47 13.64 -41.62
CA PRO A 246 -27.94 13.58 -40.28
C PRO A 246 -27.34 12.19 -40.05
N VAL A 247 -26.03 12.13 -39.85
CA VAL A 247 -25.39 10.93 -39.31
C VAL A 247 -25.98 10.74 -37.91
N PRO A 248 -26.58 9.57 -37.59
CA PRO A 248 -27.05 9.33 -36.23
C PRO A 248 -25.84 9.47 -35.28
N PRO A 249 -25.99 10.14 -34.13
CA PRO A 249 -24.89 10.28 -33.19
C PRO A 249 -24.38 8.88 -32.82
N PRO A 250 -23.05 8.68 -32.66
CA PRO A 250 -22.52 7.39 -32.27
C PRO A 250 -23.17 6.96 -30.96
N THR A 251 -23.76 5.76 -30.94
CA THR A 251 -24.28 5.14 -29.73
C THR A 251 -23.18 5.18 -28.67
N ALA A 252 -23.41 5.89 -27.57
CA ALA A 252 -22.43 5.99 -26.50
C ALA A 252 -22.16 4.58 -25.96
N THR A 253 -20.92 4.11 -26.13
CA THR A 253 -20.44 2.93 -25.39
C THR A 253 -20.65 3.21 -23.90
N PRO A 254 -21.28 2.31 -23.14
CA PRO A 254 -21.48 2.55 -21.72
C PRO A 254 -20.11 2.70 -21.05
N THR A 255 -19.92 3.81 -20.33
CA THR A 255 -18.72 4.04 -19.54
C THR A 255 -18.70 2.99 -18.42
N GLN A 256 -17.79 2.03 -18.49
CA GLN A 256 -17.58 1.07 -17.41
C GLN A 256 -17.25 1.79 -16.11
N ALA A 257 -17.65 1.21 -14.99
CA ALA A 257 -17.39 1.79 -13.68
C ALA A 257 -15.87 1.87 -13.42
N VAL A 258 -15.45 2.78 -12.54
CA VAL A 258 -14.08 2.75 -11.99
C VAL A 258 -14.06 1.68 -10.89
N CYS A 259 -13.06 0.81 -10.91
CA CYS A 259 -12.88 -0.21 -9.87
C CYS A 259 -12.68 0.44 -8.49
N GLY A 260 -13.12 -0.22 -7.42
CA GLY A 260 -12.80 0.23 -6.07
C GLY A 260 -13.70 1.32 -5.50
N LEU A 261 -14.94 1.45 -5.98
CA LEU A 261 -15.98 2.29 -5.36
C LEU A 261 -17.27 1.50 -5.04
N GLN A 262 -17.24 0.20 -5.28
CA GLN A 262 -18.39 -0.68 -5.14
C GLN A 262 -18.35 -1.44 -3.81
N THR A 263 -19.52 -1.80 -3.29
CA THR A 263 -19.62 -2.70 -2.13
C THR A 263 -19.51 -4.15 -2.57
N VAL A 264 -18.63 -4.91 -1.92
CA VAL A 264 -18.41 -6.36 -2.14
C VAL A 264 -18.90 -7.12 -0.91
N LEU A 265 -19.53 -8.27 -1.11
CA LEU A 265 -19.82 -9.22 -0.03
C LEU A 265 -18.72 -10.28 0.01
N PHE A 266 -18.05 -10.43 1.15
CA PHE A 266 -17.12 -11.53 1.40
C PHE A 266 -17.74 -12.51 2.40
N VAL A 267 -17.78 -13.79 2.02
CA VAL A 267 -18.30 -14.89 2.85
C VAL A 267 -17.19 -15.87 3.17
N GLY A 268 -16.94 -16.07 4.46
CA GLY A 268 -15.96 -17.04 4.99
C GLY A 268 -16.53 -17.82 6.18
N ALA A 269 -15.73 -18.70 6.78
CA ALA A 269 -16.13 -19.52 7.93
C ALA A 269 -16.68 -18.68 9.09
N THR A 270 -15.99 -17.60 9.42
CA THR A 270 -16.19 -16.82 10.65
C THR A 270 -16.32 -15.32 10.37
N ASN A 271 -16.80 -14.58 11.35
CA ASN A 271 -16.78 -13.12 11.36
C ASN A 271 -16.41 -12.69 12.80
N PRO A 272 -15.18 -12.19 13.06
CA PRO A 272 -14.13 -11.83 12.10
C PRO A 272 -13.52 -13.01 11.33
N LEU A 273 -12.85 -12.71 10.21
CA LEU A 273 -12.26 -13.71 9.30
C LEU A 273 -10.94 -14.29 9.83
N GLU A 274 -10.59 -15.48 9.33
CA GLU A 274 -9.26 -16.06 9.51
C GLU A 274 -8.19 -15.30 8.70
N ALA A 275 -6.93 -15.38 9.12
CA ALA A 275 -5.83 -14.63 8.50
C ALA A 275 -5.64 -14.88 6.98
N ARG A 276 -6.01 -16.07 6.47
CA ARG A 276 -5.99 -16.38 5.02
C ARG A 276 -6.95 -15.49 4.23
N ASP A 277 -8.19 -15.38 4.71
CA ASP A 277 -9.27 -14.63 4.09
C ASP A 277 -9.09 -13.12 4.30
N GLN A 278 -8.65 -12.75 5.51
CA GLN A 278 -8.40 -11.36 5.88
C GLN A 278 -7.34 -10.71 4.96
N ALA A 279 -6.36 -11.47 4.45
CA ALA A 279 -5.41 -10.96 3.46
C ALA A 279 -6.08 -10.49 2.16
N LEU A 280 -7.07 -11.24 1.66
CA LEU A 280 -7.85 -10.86 0.47
C LEU A 280 -8.76 -9.66 0.75
N VAL A 281 -9.42 -9.63 1.92
CA VAL A 281 -10.25 -8.49 2.33
C VAL A 281 -9.43 -7.22 2.51
N ASN A 282 -8.23 -7.32 3.09
CA ASN A 282 -7.31 -6.18 3.20
C ASN A 282 -6.89 -5.66 1.82
N HIS A 283 -6.63 -6.57 0.87
CA HIS A 283 -6.28 -6.19 -0.51
C HIS A 283 -7.45 -5.53 -1.25
N LEU A 284 -8.66 -6.09 -1.17
CA LEU A 284 -9.88 -5.48 -1.71
C LEU A 284 -10.17 -4.11 -1.11
N THR A 285 -10.02 -3.96 0.21
CA THR A 285 -10.20 -2.68 0.90
C THR A 285 -9.12 -1.67 0.49
N GLY A 286 -7.87 -2.12 0.33
CA GLY A 286 -6.77 -1.31 -0.22
C GLY A 286 -6.96 -0.91 -1.69
N GLN A 287 -7.77 -1.66 -2.45
CA GLN A 287 -8.24 -1.29 -3.78
C GLN A 287 -9.49 -0.39 -3.76
N GLY A 288 -9.99 0.01 -2.58
CA GLY A 288 -11.14 0.91 -2.39
C GLY A 288 -12.50 0.22 -2.27
N TYR A 289 -12.59 -1.10 -2.47
CA TYR A 289 -13.86 -1.81 -2.32
C TYR A 289 -14.36 -1.77 -0.87
N ALA A 290 -15.61 -1.35 -0.66
CA ALA A 290 -16.25 -1.45 0.64
C ALA A 290 -16.65 -2.92 0.91
N VAL A 291 -15.89 -3.64 1.74
CA VAL A 291 -16.13 -5.07 1.99
C VAL A 291 -17.09 -5.27 3.17
N VAL A 292 -18.23 -5.92 2.90
CA VAL A 292 -19.16 -6.41 3.92
C VAL A 292 -18.84 -7.88 4.18
N ILE A 293 -18.51 -8.22 5.43
CA ILE A 293 -18.20 -9.59 5.86
C ILE A 293 -19.46 -10.30 6.37
N ARG A 294 -19.60 -11.59 6.04
CA ARG A 294 -20.54 -12.54 6.65
C ARG A 294 -19.82 -13.85 6.97
N SER A 295 -20.12 -14.45 8.12
CA SER A 295 -19.84 -15.88 8.31
C SER A 295 -20.81 -16.73 7.47
N GLU A 296 -20.44 -17.97 7.17
CA GLU A 296 -21.31 -18.96 6.51
C GLU A 296 -22.70 -19.11 7.17
N SER A 297 -22.74 -18.96 8.49
CA SER A 297 -23.93 -19.05 9.35
C SER A 297 -24.78 -17.79 9.35
N GLN A 298 -24.18 -16.63 9.03
CA GLN A 298 -24.88 -15.34 8.88
C GLN A 298 -25.35 -15.11 7.44
N ALA A 299 -24.63 -15.63 6.46
CA ALA A 299 -24.84 -15.33 5.04
C ALA A 299 -26.22 -15.80 4.56
N VAL A 300 -26.96 -14.91 3.90
CA VAL A 300 -28.24 -15.19 3.23
C VAL A 300 -28.27 -14.56 1.84
N SER A 301 -29.10 -15.09 0.93
CA SER A 301 -29.20 -14.62 -0.46
C SER A 301 -29.43 -13.11 -0.61
N SER A 302 -30.13 -12.49 0.35
CA SER A 302 -30.39 -11.06 0.37
C SER A 302 -29.17 -10.20 0.70
N ASP A 303 -28.09 -10.74 1.27
CA ASP A 303 -26.84 -9.97 1.50
C ASP A 303 -26.19 -9.51 0.18
N ALA A 304 -26.44 -10.22 -0.92
CA ALA A 304 -25.99 -9.84 -2.26
C ALA A 304 -26.67 -8.56 -2.79
N ALA A 305 -27.80 -8.15 -2.21
CA ALA A 305 -28.50 -6.93 -2.65
C ALA A 305 -27.61 -5.68 -2.49
N GLY A 306 -27.53 -4.88 -3.55
CA GLY A 306 -26.69 -3.67 -3.60
C GLY A 306 -25.19 -3.93 -3.61
N LYS A 307 -24.74 -5.17 -3.88
CA LYS A 307 -23.31 -5.50 -4.07
C LYS A 307 -22.98 -5.57 -5.55
N ALA A 308 -21.75 -5.21 -5.92
CA ALA A 308 -21.24 -5.46 -7.27
C ALA A 308 -20.64 -6.86 -7.42
N LEU A 309 -20.28 -7.51 -6.31
CA LEU A 309 -19.66 -8.83 -6.29
C LEU A 309 -19.96 -9.57 -4.98
N VAL A 310 -20.13 -10.88 -5.09
CA VAL A 310 -20.07 -11.83 -3.96
C VAL A 310 -18.81 -12.69 -4.10
N ILE A 311 -18.08 -12.85 -3.01
CA ILE A 311 -16.87 -13.68 -2.92
C ILE A 311 -17.10 -14.73 -1.83
N ILE A 312 -16.85 -16.01 -2.15
CA ILE A 312 -17.11 -17.14 -1.25
C ILE A 312 -15.84 -17.99 -1.14
N SER A 313 -15.24 -18.02 0.05
CA SER A 313 -13.97 -18.69 0.35
C SER A 313 -14.12 -20.20 0.59
N ASP A 314 -13.05 -20.98 0.35
CA ASP A 314 -12.88 -22.39 0.82
C ASP A 314 -12.89 -22.53 2.35
N SER A 315 -12.87 -21.41 3.10
CA SER A 315 -13.08 -21.47 4.54
C SER A 315 -14.51 -21.90 4.90
N VAL A 316 -15.49 -21.71 4.02
CA VAL A 316 -16.89 -22.10 4.28
C VAL A 316 -17.11 -23.61 4.15
N LEU A 317 -18.01 -24.15 4.96
CA LEU A 317 -18.64 -25.44 4.69
C LEU A 317 -19.63 -25.26 3.52
N SER A 318 -19.36 -25.90 2.37
CA SER A 318 -20.20 -25.73 1.16
C SER A 318 -21.69 -25.96 1.44
N GLY A 319 -22.05 -26.99 2.22
CA GLY A 319 -23.44 -27.28 2.61
C GLY A 319 -24.13 -26.20 3.46
N ASN A 320 -23.38 -25.31 4.12
CA ASN A 320 -23.93 -24.15 4.83
C ASN A 320 -24.18 -22.96 3.88
N ILE A 321 -23.49 -22.89 2.74
CA ILE A 321 -23.76 -21.90 1.69
C ILE A 321 -24.84 -22.43 0.74
N ASN A 322 -24.66 -23.65 0.24
CA ASN A 322 -25.57 -24.34 -0.67
C ASN A 322 -25.96 -23.40 -1.84
N ILE A 323 -27.21 -23.43 -2.28
CA ILE A 323 -27.70 -22.62 -3.40
C ILE A 323 -27.88 -21.11 -3.09
N LYS A 324 -27.53 -20.61 -1.89
CA LYS A 324 -27.82 -19.24 -1.43
C LYS A 324 -27.44 -18.16 -2.45
N PHE A 325 -26.29 -18.32 -3.12
CA PHE A 325 -25.76 -17.35 -4.08
C PHE A 325 -25.76 -17.84 -5.54
N ARG A 326 -26.36 -19.01 -5.83
CA ARG A 326 -26.44 -19.50 -7.22
C ARG A 326 -27.27 -18.58 -8.10
N ASP A 327 -28.48 -18.25 -7.62
CA ASP A 327 -29.53 -17.62 -8.41
C ASP A 327 -29.53 -16.08 -8.33
N VAL A 328 -28.53 -15.46 -7.68
CA VAL A 328 -28.46 -14.00 -7.51
C VAL A 328 -28.00 -13.31 -8.81
N ALA A 329 -28.61 -12.19 -9.16
CA ALA A 329 -28.25 -11.36 -10.32
C ALA A 329 -26.98 -10.50 -10.11
N VAL A 330 -26.08 -10.95 -9.22
CA VAL A 330 -24.81 -10.31 -8.89
C VAL A 330 -23.68 -11.28 -9.28
N PRO A 331 -22.55 -10.80 -9.82
CA PRO A 331 -21.36 -11.62 -10.07
C PRO A 331 -20.90 -12.39 -8.82
N VAL A 332 -20.41 -13.64 -9.00
CA VAL A 332 -19.92 -14.49 -7.89
C VAL A 332 -18.56 -15.11 -8.21
N ILE A 333 -17.56 -14.86 -7.35
CA ILE A 333 -16.30 -15.60 -7.31
C ILE A 333 -16.38 -16.66 -6.20
N THR A 334 -15.93 -17.88 -6.48
CA THR A 334 -15.64 -18.86 -5.43
C THR A 334 -14.43 -19.72 -5.76
N TRP A 335 -13.77 -20.23 -4.71
CA TRP A 335 -12.75 -21.27 -4.79
C TRP A 335 -13.04 -22.44 -3.84
N GLU A 336 -14.27 -22.54 -3.31
CA GLU A 336 -14.72 -23.73 -2.58
C GLU A 336 -15.12 -24.82 -3.60
N PRO A 337 -14.32 -25.89 -3.79
CA PRO A 337 -14.56 -26.86 -4.86
C PRO A 337 -15.90 -27.60 -4.71
N ALA A 338 -16.33 -27.94 -3.50
CA ALA A 338 -17.59 -28.65 -3.24
C ALA A 338 -18.82 -27.72 -3.18
N LEU A 339 -18.68 -26.47 -3.63
CA LEU A 339 -19.79 -25.54 -3.90
C LEU A 339 -20.01 -25.36 -5.42
N LEU A 340 -19.07 -25.78 -6.27
CA LEU A 340 -19.16 -25.55 -7.72
C LEU A 340 -20.34 -26.27 -8.39
N ASP A 341 -20.76 -27.43 -7.87
CA ASP A 341 -21.92 -28.17 -8.36
C ASP A 341 -23.25 -27.64 -7.80
N ASP A 342 -23.29 -27.24 -6.52
CA ASP A 342 -24.40 -26.49 -5.92
C ASP A 342 -24.66 -25.17 -6.66
N MET A 343 -23.60 -24.51 -7.15
CA MET A 343 -23.64 -23.33 -8.04
C MET A 343 -23.93 -23.67 -9.51
N GLN A 344 -24.04 -24.96 -9.86
CA GLN A 344 -24.22 -25.51 -11.21
C GLN A 344 -23.12 -25.13 -12.22
N MET A 345 -21.94 -24.75 -11.73
CA MET A 345 -20.77 -24.38 -12.53
C MET A 345 -19.99 -25.60 -13.05
N THR A 346 -20.15 -26.76 -12.43
CA THR A 346 -19.53 -28.05 -12.80
C THR A 346 -20.53 -29.20 -12.69
N GLY A 347 -20.13 -30.41 -13.11
CA GLY A 347 -20.83 -31.64 -12.70
C GLY A 347 -20.63 -31.96 -11.21
N THR A 348 -21.34 -32.96 -10.70
CA THR A 348 -21.54 -33.20 -9.25
C THR A 348 -20.55 -34.18 -8.58
N THR A 349 -19.53 -34.68 -9.28
CA THR A 349 -18.62 -35.73 -8.76
C THR A 349 -17.26 -35.16 -8.37
N TYR A 350 -16.96 -35.05 -7.08
CA TYR A 350 -15.64 -34.62 -6.59
C TYR A 350 -14.53 -35.58 -7.07
N GLY A 351 -13.37 -35.04 -7.42
CA GLY A 351 -12.27 -35.76 -8.10
C GLY A 351 -12.51 -36.05 -9.58
N THR A 352 -13.68 -35.72 -10.15
CA THR A 352 -14.00 -35.86 -11.58
C THR A 352 -14.43 -34.55 -12.22
N ASN A 353 -15.28 -33.78 -11.53
CA ASN A 353 -15.84 -32.52 -12.03
C ASN A 353 -15.32 -31.29 -11.28
N MET A 354 -14.76 -31.48 -10.10
CA MET A 354 -14.05 -30.48 -9.31
C MET A 354 -13.13 -31.18 -8.31
N GLY A 355 -12.22 -30.44 -7.71
CA GLY A 355 -11.49 -30.92 -6.55
C GLY A 355 -10.34 -30.02 -6.16
N ASP A 356 -9.40 -30.59 -5.41
CA ASP A 356 -8.19 -29.96 -4.95
C ASP A 356 -6.94 -30.69 -5.46
N GLN A 357 -5.81 -29.99 -5.45
CA GLN A 357 -4.49 -30.49 -5.75
C GLN A 357 -3.48 -29.78 -4.84
N SER A 358 -2.90 -30.53 -3.90
CA SER A 358 -1.83 -30.02 -3.03
C SER A 358 -0.46 -29.99 -3.73
N GLY A 359 0.51 -29.33 -3.11
CA GLY A 359 1.90 -29.26 -3.58
C GLY A 359 2.15 -28.21 -4.68
N GLN A 360 1.23 -27.28 -4.90
CA GLN A 360 1.25 -26.37 -6.05
C GLN A 360 1.89 -25.02 -5.71
N THR A 361 2.64 -24.47 -6.67
CA THR A 361 3.16 -23.09 -6.66
C THR A 361 2.90 -22.35 -7.97
N GLN A 362 2.36 -23.06 -8.97
CA GLN A 362 2.26 -22.62 -10.36
C GLN A 362 0.93 -23.02 -11.00
N LEU A 363 0.48 -22.21 -11.96
CA LEU A 363 -0.60 -22.51 -12.90
C LEU A 363 -0.08 -22.51 -14.33
N VAL A 364 -0.82 -23.14 -15.25
CA VAL A 364 -0.65 -22.93 -16.70
C VAL A 364 -1.74 -21.99 -17.19
N VAL A 365 -1.38 -20.75 -17.52
CA VAL A 365 -2.31 -19.70 -17.98
C VAL A 365 -2.39 -19.71 -19.50
N ALA A 366 -3.61 -19.70 -20.06
CA ALA A 366 -3.83 -19.78 -21.51
C ALA A 366 -3.52 -18.46 -22.27
N GLY A 367 -3.57 -17.33 -21.56
CA GLY A 367 -3.40 -15.99 -22.13
C GLY A 367 -4.59 -15.52 -22.97
N GLY A 368 -4.51 -14.30 -23.50
CA GLY A 368 -5.50 -13.72 -24.42
C GLY A 368 -6.80 -13.20 -23.79
N HIS A 369 -7.30 -13.85 -22.73
CA HIS A 369 -8.46 -13.37 -21.97
C HIS A 369 -8.07 -12.30 -20.93
N PRO A 370 -8.89 -11.26 -20.64
CA PRO A 370 -8.58 -10.26 -19.61
C PRO A 370 -8.24 -10.85 -18.23
N LEU A 371 -8.95 -11.90 -17.80
CA LEU A 371 -8.69 -12.65 -16.55
C LEU A 371 -7.27 -13.25 -16.47
N ALA A 372 -6.57 -13.42 -17.59
CA ALA A 372 -5.19 -13.91 -17.60
C ALA A 372 -4.18 -12.83 -17.14
N ALA A 373 -4.59 -11.58 -16.91
CA ALA A 373 -3.72 -10.47 -16.48
C ALA A 373 -2.51 -10.21 -17.40
N GLY A 374 -2.62 -10.56 -18.70
CA GLY A 374 -1.51 -10.51 -19.66
C GLY A 374 -0.46 -11.64 -19.51
N LEU A 375 -0.67 -12.57 -18.58
CA LEU A 375 0.19 -13.73 -18.32
C LEU A 375 -0.13 -14.88 -19.28
N ASN A 376 0.84 -15.77 -19.49
CA ASN A 376 0.72 -16.93 -20.37
C ASN A 376 1.76 -18.00 -19.97
N GLY A 377 1.44 -19.28 -20.16
CA GLY A 377 2.34 -20.41 -19.89
C GLY A 377 2.39 -20.77 -18.40
N ALA A 378 3.49 -21.40 -17.98
CA ALA A 378 3.71 -21.74 -16.58
C ALA A 378 4.04 -20.47 -15.77
N VAL A 379 3.21 -20.15 -14.78
CA VAL A 379 3.26 -18.92 -13.97
C VAL A 379 3.34 -19.28 -12.50
N THR A 380 4.38 -18.82 -11.80
CA THR A 380 4.50 -18.98 -10.34
C THR A 380 3.58 -18.02 -9.61
N THR A 381 2.47 -18.55 -9.11
CA THR A 381 1.37 -17.83 -8.45
C THR A 381 1.47 -17.82 -6.92
N SER A 382 2.25 -18.72 -6.32
CA SER A 382 2.46 -18.74 -4.86
C SER A 382 3.95 -18.81 -4.45
N THR A 383 4.30 -18.13 -3.35
CA THR A 383 5.66 -18.06 -2.78
C THR A 383 6.10 -19.34 -2.05
N SER A 384 5.13 -20.16 -1.65
CA SER A 384 5.32 -21.46 -1.01
C SER A 384 4.30 -22.47 -1.56
N SER A 385 4.50 -23.75 -1.28
CA SER A 385 3.55 -24.83 -1.65
C SER A 385 2.18 -24.61 -1.01
N GLN A 386 1.14 -24.57 -1.84
CA GLN A 386 -0.26 -24.43 -1.45
C GLN A 386 -1.12 -25.57 -2.00
N THR A 387 -2.38 -25.63 -1.55
CA THR A 387 -3.46 -26.37 -2.22
C THR A 387 -4.14 -25.46 -3.23
N TYR A 388 -4.29 -25.95 -4.46
CA TYR A 388 -5.03 -25.28 -5.53
C TYR A 388 -6.30 -26.08 -5.87
N PHE A 389 -7.41 -25.39 -6.02
CA PHE A 389 -8.71 -25.94 -6.39
C PHE A 389 -8.92 -25.86 -7.90
N TRP A 390 -9.79 -26.72 -8.42
CA TRP A 390 -10.09 -26.81 -9.84
C TRP A 390 -11.52 -27.27 -10.11
N GLY A 391 -12.03 -26.94 -11.29
CA GLY A 391 -13.29 -27.42 -11.86
C GLY A 391 -13.11 -27.97 -13.27
N ALA A 392 -14.07 -28.78 -13.71
CA ALA A 392 -14.29 -29.16 -15.10
C ALA A 392 -15.66 -28.57 -15.52
N PRO A 393 -15.70 -27.30 -15.97
CA PRO A 393 -16.94 -26.59 -16.26
C PRO A 393 -17.63 -27.09 -17.53
N ALA A 394 -18.85 -26.61 -17.75
CA ALA A 394 -19.56 -26.79 -19.01
C ALA A 394 -18.84 -26.11 -20.18
N ALA A 395 -19.08 -26.59 -21.40
CA ALA A 395 -18.32 -26.21 -22.59
C ALA A 395 -18.49 -24.74 -23.06
N SER A 396 -19.36 -23.96 -22.43
CA SER A 396 -19.46 -22.51 -22.66
C SER A 396 -18.46 -21.69 -21.83
N ALA A 397 -17.85 -22.26 -20.80
CA ALA A 397 -16.95 -21.53 -19.93
C ALA A 397 -15.62 -21.19 -20.61
N ASP A 398 -15.14 -19.97 -20.38
CA ASP A 398 -13.79 -19.56 -20.72
C ASP A 398 -12.78 -20.20 -19.74
N LEU A 399 -11.79 -20.91 -20.29
CA LEU A 399 -10.74 -21.58 -19.52
C LEU A 399 -9.50 -20.68 -19.48
N ILE A 400 -9.22 -20.11 -18.30
CA ILE A 400 -8.19 -19.07 -18.13
C ILE A 400 -6.86 -19.68 -17.71
N ALA A 401 -6.91 -20.61 -16.75
CA ALA A 401 -5.73 -21.32 -16.25
C ALA A 401 -6.06 -22.74 -15.80
N SER A 402 -5.12 -23.67 -15.96
CA SER A 402 -5.22 -25.05 -15.46
C SER A 402 -4.13 -25.37 -14.44
N ILE A 403 -4.37 -26.43 -13.66
CA ILE A 403 -3.33 -27.07 -12.84
C ILE A 403 -2.19 -27.57 -13.75
N VAL A 404 -0.94 -27.47 -13.27
CA VAL A 404 0.25 -27.88 -14.04
C VAL A 404 0.20 -29.37 -14.35
N GLY A 405 0.28 -29.71 -15.65
CA GLY A 405 0.20 -31.08 -16.14
C GLY A 405 -1.22 -31.68 -16.20
N GLN A 406 -2.26 -30.93 -15.82
CA GLN A 406 -3.65 -31.39 -15.78
C GLN A 406 -4.56 -30.41 -16.55
N SER A 407 -4.52 -30.45 -17.89
CA SER A 407 -5.24 -29.48 -18.74
C SER A 407 -6.77 -29.54 -18.64
N THR A 408 -7.33 -30.62 -18.11
CA THR A 408 -8.78 -30.76 -17.84
C THR A 408 -9.21 -30.21 -16.47
N HIS A 409 -8.23 -29.84 -15.62
CA HIS A 409 -8.46 -29.33 -14.27
C HIS A 409 -8.30 -27.81 -14.32
N ALA A 410 -9.37 -27.10 -14.67
CA ALA A 410 -9.36 -25.65 -14.79
C ALA A 410 -9.33 -25.01 -13.39
N ALA A 411 -8.23 -24.35 -13.08
CA ALA A 411 -8.00 -23.68 -11.80
C ALA A 411 -8.55 -22.24 -11.80
N ILE A 412 -8.63 -21.61 -12.98
CA ILE A 412 -9.39 -20.38 -13.18
C ILE A 412 -10.25 -20.56 -14.42
N PHE A 413 -11.57 -20.43 -14.26
CA PHE A 413 -12.54 -20.52 -15.35
C PHE A 413 -13.74 -19.62 -15.09
N ALA A 414 -14.34 -19.09 -16.15
CA ALA A 414 -15.39 -18.11 -16.07
C ALA A 414 -16.60 -18.44 -16.95
N TYR A 415 -17.77 -17.97 -16.53
CA TYR A 415 -18.97 -17.84 -17.36
C TYR A 415 -19.35 -16.36 -17.43
N GLU A 416 -19.65 -15.90 -18.64
CA GLU A 416 -20.29 -14.61 -18.88
C GLU A 416 -21.77 -14.63 -18.49
N THR A 417 -22.37 -13.45 -18.36
CA THR A 417 -23.81 -13.33 -18.08
C THR A 417 -24.62 -13.89 -19.25
N GLY A 418 -25.46 -14.90 -18.99
CA GLY A 418 -26.25 -15.58 -20.03
C GLY A 418 -25.62 -16.86 -20.59
N ASP A 419 -24.44 -17.27 -20.13
CA ASP A 419 -23.83 -18.54 -20.57
C ASP A 419 -24.56 -19.77 -20.02
N SER A 420 -24.42 -20.90 -20.73
CA SER A 420 -25.06 -22.18 -20.38
C SER A 420 -24.19 -23.02 -19.45
N MET A 421 -24.43 -22.89 -18.14
CA MET A 421 -23.84 -23.75 -17.12
C MET A 421 -24.55 -25.12 -17.04
N VAL A 422 -24.31 -25.91 -15.99
CA VAL A 422 -24.86 -27.28 -15.85
C VAL A 422 -26.33 -27.25 -15.42
N GLY A 423 -27.22 -27.07 -16.41
CA GLY A 423 -28.67 -27.04 -16.20
C GLY A 423 -29.22 -25.70 -15.74
N LEU A 424 -28.42 -24.64 -15.79
CA LEU A 424 -28.79 -23.26 -15.46
C LEU A 424 -28.08 -22.29 -16.41
N THR A 425 -28.76 -21.20 -16.78
CA THR A 425 -28.15 -20.07 -17.47
C THR A 425 -27.56 -19.09 -16.43
N ALA A 426 -26.30 -18.69 -16.58
CA ALA A 426 -25.59 -17.82 -15.65
C ALA A 426 -26.36 -16.49 -15.40
N PRO A 427 -26.91 -16.24 -14.19
CA PRO A 427 -27.73 -15.05 -13.91
C PRO A 427 -26.95 -13.74 -13.94
N ALA A 428 -25.65 -13.83 -13.66
CA ALA A 428 -24.60 -12.84 -13.84
C ALA A 428 -23.27 -13.61 -13.97
N ARG A 429 -22.14 -12.92 -14.17
CA ARG A 429 -20.81 -13.57 -14.25
C ARG A 429 -20.56 -14.55 -13.09
N ARG A 430 -19.90 -15.67 -13.39
CA ARG A 430 -19.51 -16.71 -12.41
C ARG A 430 -18.04 -17.08 -12.63
N LEU A 431 -17.24 -17.09 -11.57
CA LEU A 431 -15.81 -17.38 -11.65
C LEU A 431 -15.42 -18.45 -10.63
N GLY A 432 -14.85 -19.56 -11.11
CA GLY A 432 -14.06 -20.47 -10.30
C GLY A 432 -12.62 -19.95 -10.23
N PHE A 433 -12.06 -19.86 -9.02
CA PHE A 433 -10.71 -19.37 -8.79
C PHE A 433 -9.86 -20.42 -8.04
N PHE A 434 -8.53 -20.27 -8.08
CA PHE A 434 -7.63 -21.38 -7.77
C PHE A 434 -7.37 -21.59 -6.27
N ASN A 435 -7.52 -20.57 -5.42
CA ASN A 435 -7.53 -20.62 -3.94
C ASN A 435 -7.73 -19.21 -3.37
N GLY A 436 -7.61 -19.05 -2.04
CA GLY A 436 -7.68 -17.76 -1.35
C GLY A 436 -6.48 -17.38 -0.48
N TYR A 437 -5.33 -18.03 -0.62
CA TYR A 437 -4.15 -17.79 0.25
C TYR A 437 -3.38 -16.52 -0.13
N GLY A 438 -4.01 -15.35 -0.06
CA GLY A 438 -3.45 -14.06 -0.51
C GLY A 438 -2.10 -13.71 0.12
N ALA A 439 -1.89 -14.03 1.41
CA ALA A 439 -0.59 -13.84 2.08
C ALA A 439 0.57 -14.64 1.46
N ASN A 440 0.28 -15.65 0.63
CA ASN A 440 1.24 -16.47 -0.08
C ASN A 440 1.29 -16.18 -1.58
N TYR A 441 0.58 -15.18 -2.09
CA TYR A 441 0.61 -14.82 -3.51
C TYR A 441 1.92 -14.16 -3.91
N THR A 442 2.41 -14.53 -5.10
CA THR A 442 3.41 -13.73 -5.81
C THR A 442 2.72 -12.51 -6.46
N THR A 443 3.50 -11.61 -7.05
CA THR A 443 2.97 -10.56 -7.92
C THR A 443 2.07 -11.10 -9.03
N ALA A 444 2.34 -12.29 -9.56
CA ALA A 444 1.50 -12.91 -10.59
C ALA A 444 0.21 -13.53 -10.00
N GLY A 445 0.25 -14.06 -8.77
CA GLY A 445 -0.95 -14.48 -8.05
C GLY A 445 -1.90 -13.31 -7.79
N TRP A 446 -1.37 -12.19 -7.30
CA TRP A 446 -2.13 -10.95 -7.14
C TRP A 446 -2.64 -10.38 -8.46
N ALA A 447 -1.83 -10.39 -9.53
CA ALA A 447 -2.31 -9.93 -10.85
C ALA A 447 -3.52 -10.72 -11.38
N LEU A 448 -3.56 -12.05 -11.17
CA LEU A 448 -4.72 -12.88 -11.52
C LEU A 448 -5.93 -12.58 -10.63
N TRP A 449 -5.73 -12.33 -9.33
CA TRP A 449 -6.79 -11.90 -8.41
C TRP A 449 -7.37 -10.53 -8.81
N ASP A 450 -6.51 -9.58 -9.16
CA ASP A 450 -6.92 -8.23 -9.55
C ASP A 450 -7.68 -8.24 -10.87
N ALA A 451 -7.21 -9.02 -11.85
CA ALA A 451 -7.92 -9.25 -13.09
C ALA A 451 -9.27 -9.96 -12.86
N ALA A 452 -9.34 -10.92 -11.94
CA ALA A 452 -10.58 -11.58 -11.52
C ALA A 452 -11.60 -10.59 -10.96
N VAL A 453 -11.24 -9.81 -9.94
CA VAL A 453 -12.16 -8.86 -9.32
C VAL A 453 -12.58 -7.78 -10.33
N THR A 454 -11.63 -7.22 -11.09
CA THR A 454 -11.87 -6.18 -12.11
C THR A 454 -12.86 -6.63 -13.18
N TRP A 455 -12.62 -7.81 -13.77
CA TRP A 455 -13.51 -8.38 -14.78
C TRP A 455 -14.88 -8.72 -14.20
N MET A 456 -14.94 -9.24 -12.97
CA MET A 456 -16.21 -9.63 -12.36
C MET A 456 -17.15 -8.46 -12.09
N VAL A 457 -16.64 -7.28 -11.70
CA VAL A 457 -17.49 -6.09 -11.46
C VAL A 457 -17.71 -5.21 -12.71
N ASP A 458 -17.22 -5.64 -13.88
CA ASP A 458 -17.23 -4.92 -15.17
C ASP A 458 -16.69 -3.47 -15.07
N CYS A 459 -15.59 -3.31 -14.35
CA CYS A 459 -14.91 -2.03 -14.20
C CYS A 459 -13.66 -1.92 -15.08
N GLN A 460 -13.29 -0.69 -15.44
CA GLN A 460 -11.94 -0.43 -15.92
C GLN A 460 -11.03 -0.11 -14.74
N ALA A 461 -9.95 -0.89 -14.63
CA ALA A 461 -8.82 -0.50 -13.81
C ALA A 461 -8.33 0.88 -14.28
N PRO A 462 -8.01 1.82 -13.37
CA PRO A 462 -7.64 3.17 -13.74
C PRO A 462 -6.44 3.14 -14.69
N THR A 463 -6.67 3.56 -15.93
CA THR A 463 -5.62 3.53 -16.97
C THR A 463 -4.56 4.57 -16.60
N PRO A 464 -3.27 4.22 -16.52
CA PRO A 464 -2.23 5.22 -16.29
C PRO A 464 -2.21 6.18 -17.47
N THR A 465 -2.57 7.45 -17.22
CA THR A 465 -2.57 8.50 -18.23
C THR A 465 -1.20 8.55 -18.91
N PRO A 466 -1.10 8.41 -20.24
CA PRO A 466 0.18 8.50 -20.93
C PRO A 466 0.81 9.86 -20.62
N VAL A 467 1.99 9.84 -20.00
CA VAL A 467 2.76 11.06 -19.74
C VAL A 467 2.99 11.76 -21.09
N PRO A 468 2.58 13.03 -21.27
CA PRO A 468 2.85 13.76 -22.50
C PRO A 468 4.36 13.72 -22.76
N PRO A 469 4.83 13.45 -24.00
CA PRO A 469 6.25 13.33 -24.26
C PRO A 469 6.94 14.65 -23.92
N THR A 470 7.68 14.66 -22.80
CA THR A 470 8.50 15.80 -22.40
C THR A 470 9.57 15.98 -23.47
N SER A 471 9.44 17.07 -24.23
CA SER A 471 10.38 17.45 -25.28
C SER A 471 11.68 17.99 -24.68
N THR A 472 12.41 17.13 -23.98
CA THR A 472 13.80 17.35 -23.60
C THR A 472 14.65 17.10 -24.85
N PRO A 473 15.37 18.10 -25.38
CA PRO A 473 16.22 17.88 -26.54
C PRO A 473 17.30 16.85 -26.22
N ALA A 474 17.35 15.77 -26.99
CA ALA A 474 18.45 14.81 -26.89
C ALA A 474 19.79 15.51 -27.19
N PRO A 475 20.88 15.20 -26.46
CA PRO A 475 22.22 15.60 -26.90
C PRO A 475 22.49 15.03 -28.30
N PRO A 476 23.18 15.76 -29.19
CA PRO A 476 23.39 15.31 -30.55
C PRO A 476 24.15 13.99 -30.58
N THR A 477 23.49 12.93 -31.03
CA THR A 477 24.11 11.63 -31.27
C THR A 477 25.04 11.75 -32.47
N ALA A 478 26.29 11.30 -32.33
CA ALA A 478 27.28 11.38 -33.40
C ALA A 478 26.82 10.60 -34.64
N THR A 479 26.66 11.30 -35.76
CA THR A 479 26.27 10.69 -37.04
C THR A 479 27.42 9.81 -37.55
N ALA A 480 27.13 8.53 -37.80
CA ALA A 480 28.06 7.64 -38.47
C ALA A 480 28.19 8.02 -39.95
N THR A 481 29.33 8.57 -40.35
CA THR A 481 29.60 8.89 -41.76
C THR A 481 29.79 7.62 -42.58
N THR A 482 28.91 7.40 -43.56
CA THR A 482 29.05 6.31 -44.53
C THR A 482 30.12 6.64 -45.58
N THR A 483 31.31 6.06 -45.45
CA THR A 483 32.36 6.13 -46.47
C THR A 483 31.99 5.25 -47.68
N PRO A 484 32.07 5.73 -48.94
CA PRO A 484 31.72 4.93 -50.11
C PRO A 484 32.68 3.76 -50.36
N VAL A 485 32.14 2.64 -50.85
CA VAL A 485 32.91 1.47 -51.31
C VAL A 485 33.59 1.78 -52.65
N PRO A 486 34.92 1.60 -52.80
CA PRO A 486 35.59 1.68 -54.10
C PRO A 486 35.41 0.37 -54.91
N PRO A 487 35.38 0.44 -56.25
CA PRO A 487 35.06 -0.71 -57.10
C PRO A 487 36.19 -1.73 -57.24
N THR A 488 35.79 -2.97 -57.54
CA THR A 488 36.63 -4.15 -57.76
C THR A 488 37.68 -3.98 -58.86
N ALA A 489 38.90 -4.49 -58.62
CA ALA A 489 39.93 -4.66 -59.65
C ALA A 489 40.28 -6.14 -59.87
N THR A 490 40.48 -6.51 -61.14
CA THR A 490 40.62 -7.90 -61.63
C THR A 490 42.04 -8.46 -61.49
N ALA A 491 42.18 -9.78 -61.36
CA ALA A 491 43.46 -10.49 -61.21
C ALA A 491 44.28 -10.61 -62.52
N THR A 492 45.60 -10.79 -62.40
CA THR A 492 46.54 -11.23 -63.47
C THR A 492 47.76 -11.97 -62.85
N ASN A 493 48.49 -12.78 -63.62
CA ASN A 493 49.21 -14.00 -63.15
C ASN A 493 50.76 -13.95 -63.12
N THR A 494 51.34 -14.75 -62.19
CA THR A 494 52.68 -15.43 -62.21
C THR A 494 53.98 -14.59 -62.24
N PRO A 495 55.20 -15.14 -61.90
CA PRO A 495 55.57 -16.53 -61.51
C PRO A 495 56.39 -16.72 -60.19
N VAL A 496 56.68 -17.98 -59.83
CA VAL A 496 57.33 -18.44 -58.56
C VAL A 496 58.32 -19.60 -58.79
N PRO A 497 59.60 -19.50 -58.40
CA PRO A 497 60.24 -20.41 -57.41
C PRO A 497 61.39 -19.74 -56.58
N PRO A 498 62.18 -20.42 -55.67
CA PRO A 498 62.09 -21.81 -55.19
C PRO A 498 62.01 -22.04 -53.65
N THR A 499 61.20 -23.05 -53.31
CA THR A 499 61.40 -24.22 -52.39
C THR A 499 62.81 -24.44 -51.79
N ALA A 500 63.04 -25.07 -50.62
CA ALA A 500 62.24 -25.93 -49.70
C ALA A 500 62.77 -25.81 -48.24
N THR A 501 62.11 -26.25 -47.15
CA THR A 501 61.92 -27.66 -46.75
C THR A 501 60.98 -27.75 -45.53
N ALA A 502 60.16 -28.80 -45.43
CA ALA A 502 59.19 -28.97 -44.34
C ALA A 502 59.74 -29.72 -43.10
N THR A 503 59.22 -29.44 -41.89
CA THR A 503 59.20 -30.39 -40.76
C THR A 503 58.02 -30.13 -39.81
N LYS A 504 57.11 -31.12 -39.77
CA LYS A 504 56.20 -31.57 -38.69
C LYS A 504 55.76 -30.56 -37.60
N THR A 505 54.47 -30.23 -37.61
CA THR A 505 53.71 -29.58 -36.52
C THR A 505 53.37 -30.57 -35.39
N PRO A 506 53.68 -30.28 -34.11
CA PRO A 506 53.09 -30.95 -32.95
C PRO A 506 51.70 -30.41 -32.61
N ILE A 507 50.89 -31.22 -31.92
CA ILE A 507 49.52 -30.93 -31.48
C ILE A 507 49.53 -29.81 -30.41
N PRO A 508 48.58 -28.85 -30.39
CA PRO A 508 48.49 -27.84 -29.33
C PRO A 508 48.11 -28.49 -27.98
N PRO A 509 48.78 -28.15 -26.87
CA PRO A 509 48.39 -28.65 -25.55
C PRO A 509 47.11 -27.97 -25.03
N THR A 510 46.30 -28.76 -24.33
CA THR A 510 45.11 -28.34 -23.59
C THR A 510 45.39 -27.17 -22.65
N ALA A 511 44.49 -26.19 -22.60
CA ALA A 511 44.61 -25.05 -21.70
C ALA A 511 44.38 -25.44 -20.23
N THR A 512 45.42 -25.29 -19.41
CA THR A 512 45.34 -25.38 -17.95
C THR A 512 44.84 -24.06 -17.36
N ALA A 513 43.90 -24.11 -16.41
CA ALA A 513 43.42 -22.94 -15.71
C ALA A 513 44.57 -22.21 -14.98
N THR A 514 44.69 -20.90 -15.19
CA THR A 514 45.68 -20.05 -14.52
C THR A 514 44.96 -19.12 -13.54
N ASN A 515 45.37 -19.16 -12.26
CA ASN A 515 44.77 -18.35 -11.21
C ASN A 515 45.03 -16.86 -11.45
N THR A 516 43.98 -16.04 -11.30
CA THR A 516 44.09 -14.57 -11.33
C THR A 516 44.66 -14.07 -10.00
N PRO A 517 45.62 -13.13 -9.97
CA PRO A 517 46.14 -12.58 -8.72
C PRO A 517 45.07 -11.80 -7.93
N VAL A 518 45.04 -12.00 -6.62
CA VAL A 518 44.18 -11.26 -5.67
C VAL A 518 44.78 -9.86 -5.42
N PRO A 519 43.98 -8.78 -5.34
CA PRO A 519 44.48 -7.45 -4.96
C PRO A 519 45.03 -7.42 -3.52
N PRO A 520 46.03 -6.57 -3.20
CA PRO A 520 46.64 -6.55 -1.88
C PRO A 520 45.70 -5.99 -0.80
N THR A 521 45.53 -6.74 0.28
CA THR A 521 44.86 -6.31 1.52
C THR A 521 45.61 -5.17 2.19
N ALA A 522 44.89 -4.14 2.66
CA ALA A 522 45.48 -3.05 3.43
C ALA A 522 45.82 -3.48 4.86
N THR A 523 47.08 -3.33 5.27
CA THR A 523 47.54 -3.61 6.64
C THR A 523 47.36 -2.37 7.53
N ALA A 524 46.68 -2.54 8.67
CA ALA A 524 46.54 -1.47 9.67
C ALA A 524 47.92 -1.07 10.24
N THR A 525 48.19 0.24 10.29
CA THR A 525 49.42 0.80 10.88
C THR A 525 49.08 1.52 12.17
N ASN A 526 49.69 1.11 13.28
CA ASN A 526 49.51 1.76 14.57
C ASN A 526 50.04 3.21 14.56
N THR A 527 49.19 4.17 14.89
CA THR A 527 49.56 5.59 15.04
C THR A 527 49.70 5.93 16.54
N PRO A 528 50.76 6.62 16.99
CA PRO A 528 50.93 6.98 18.40
C PRO A 528 49.86 7.96 18.92
N VAL A 529 49.45 7.78 20.18
CA VAL A 529 48.49 8.65 20.88
C VAL A 529 49.14 9.99 21.25
N PRO A 530 48.50 11.16 21.02
CA PRO A 530 48.98 12.45 21.49
C PRO A 530 48.87 12.59 23.02
N PRO A 531 49.77 13.33 23.70
CA PRO A 531 49.74 13.47 25.15
C PRO A 531 48.57 14.36 25.64
N THR A 532 47.87 13.88 26.67
CA THR A 532 46.81 14.59 27.39
C THR A 532 47.34 15.87 28.06
N PRO A 533 46.68 17.04 27.91
CA PRO A 533 47.05 18.24 28.64
C PRO A 533 46.59 18.18 30.10
N THR A 534 47.55 18.18 31.03
CA THR A 534 47.31 18.29 32.48
C THR A 534 46.77 19.68 32.84
N ALA A 535 45.54 19.75 33.34
CA ALA A 535 45.01 20.96 33.95
C ALA A 535 45.65 21.20 35.32
N THR A 536 46.37 22.31 35.46
CA THR A 536 47.05 22.71 36.71
C THR A 536 46.06 23.41 37.63
N ALA A 537 46.04 23.03 38.91
CA ALA A 537 45.20 23.69 39.91
C ALA A 537 45.74 25.06 40.31
N THR A 538 44.85 26.04 40.45
CA THR A 538 45.09 27.32 41.13
C THR A 538 44.24 27.45 42.41
N PRO A 539 44.71 28.14 43.46
CA PRO A 539 44.27 27.85 44.83
C PRO A 539 43.18 28.78 45.41
N VAL A 540 42.36 28.17 46.28
CA VAL A 540 41.47 28.71 47.36
C VAL A 540 40.84 30.11 47.29
N SER A 541 39.56 30.14 47.65
CA SER A 541 39.02 31.13 48.61
C SER A 541 37.89 30.49 49.43
N ASP A 542 38.06 30.43 50.75
CA ASP A 542 37.07 29.89 51.69
C ASP A 542 35.86 30.83 51.84
N VAL A 543 34.65 30.26 51.90
CA VAL A 543 33.53 30.84 52.65
C VAL A 543 32.85 29.75 53.46
N CYS A 544 33.19 29.66 54.74
CA CYS A 544 32.42 28.91 55.72
C CYS A 544 31.22 29.72 56.18
N VAL A 545 30.02 29.12 56.16
CA VAL A 545 28.93 29.47 57.09
C VAL A 545 28.47 28.18 57.77
N ALA A 546 28.31 28.21 59.08
CA ALA A 546 28.17 27.04 59.94
C ALA A 546 26.74 26.79 60.43
N GLY A 547 26.47 25.55 60.85
CA GLY A 547 25.20 25.07 61.42
C GLY A 547 24.52 24.06 60.48
N SER A 548 24.20 22.82 60.88
CA SER A 548 24.03 22.28 62.24
C SER A 548 24.45 20.82 62.37
N THR A 549 24.69 20.39 63.60
CA THR A 549 25.12 19.03 63.99
C THR A 549 24.04 17.96 63.79
N PHE A 550 24.43 16.73 63.40
CA PHE A 550 24.31 15.54 64.28
C PHE A 550 25.09 14.31 63.73
N ASN A 551 25.74 13.60 64.64
CA ASN A 551 26.39 12.28 64.50
C ASN A 551 25.69 11.40 65.57
N ALA A 552 25.42 10.10 65.48
CA ALA A 552 25.87 8.97 64.66
C ALA A 552 24.66 8.00 64.46
N THR A 553 24.68 6.77 63.91
CA THR A 553 25.74 5.78 63.67
C THR A 553 25.20 4.72 62.68
N GLY A 554 26.06 4.10 61.85
CA GLY A 554 25.85 2.71 61.38
C GLY A 554 25.51 2.48 59.90
N GLY A 555 26.49 1.92 59.16
CA GLY A 555 26.23 0.80 58.26
C GLY A 555 25.69 1.07 56.85
N ALA A 556 26.59 1.40 55.93
CA ALA A 556 26.47 1.09 54.50
C ALA A 556 26.19 -0.42 54.26
N VAL A 557 25.63 -0.88 53.12
CA VAL A 557 25.04 -0.25 51.92
C VAL A 557 24.08 -1.28 51.31
N VAL A 558 22.98 -0.86 50.69
CA VAL A 558 22.15 -1.72 49.82
C VAL A 558 21.96 -1.00 48.48
N VAL A 559 22.45 -1.62 47.41
CA VAL A 559 22.14 -1.26 46.02
C VAL A 559 22.12 -2.55 45.21
N GLU A 560 20.94 -3.13 45.00
CA GLU A 560 20.62 -3.90 43.78
C GLU A 560 19.14 -3.67 43.44
N ALA A 561 18.87 -3.68 42.13
CA ALA A 561 17.71 -3.11 41.46
C ALA A 561 16.32 -3.63 41.88
N GLU A 562 15.34 -2.72 41.94
CA GLU A 562 13.92 -3.08 41.87
C GLU A 562 13.42 -3.10 40.42
N HIS A 563 12.94 -4.28 40.04
CA HIS A 563 11.63 -4.54 39.41
C HIS A 563 11.31 -3.97 38.01
N TYR A 564 11.49 -4.83 37.01
CA TYR A 564 10.47 -5.02 35.96
C TYR A 564 9.48 -6.10 36.41
N THR A 565 8.18 -5.83 36.32
CA THR A 565 7.14 -6.87 36.45
C THR A 565 6.37 -7.02 35.14
N SER A 566 6.46 -8.20 34.54
CA SER A 566 5.42 -8.71 33.67
C SER A 566 4.96 -10.06 34.22
N LEU A 567 3.68 -10.15 34.57
CA LEU A 567 3.05 -11.42 34.95
C LEU A 567 2.54 -12.10 33.68
N LEU A 568 3.11 -13.26 33.34
CA LEU A 568 2.39 -14.27 32.57
C LEU A 568 1.79 -15.29 33.54
N ALA A 569 0.46 -15.40 33.54
CA ALA A 569 -0.25 -16.40 34.32
C ALA A 569 -0.07 -17.80 33.68
N GLY A 570 0.59 -18.70 34.39
CA GLY A 570 0.76 -20.11 34.00
C GLY A 570 0.42 -21.03 35.16
N SER A 571 -0.66 -21.80 35.03
CA SER A 571 -1.18 -22.69 36.07
C SER A 571 -0.41 -23.99 36.21
N GLY A 572 -0.24 -24.49 37.44
CA GLY A 572 -0.31 -25.93 37.71
C GLY A 572 0.96 -26.65 38.19
N ASN A 573 1.11 -26.73 39.52
CA ASN A 573 1.63 -27.86 40.30
C ASN A 573 2.60 -28.89 39.65
N ALA A 574 3.84 -28.94 40.15
CA ALA A 574 4.52 -30.22 40.40
C ALA A 574 5.53 -30.17 41.56
N ALA A 575 5.20 -30.92 42.62
CA ALA A 575 6.09 -31.62 43.56
C ALA A 575 7.44 -31.01 44.01
N SER A 576 7.46 -30.71 45.31
CA SER A 576 8.65 -30.64 46.18
C SER A 576 9.64 -31.80 46.02
N LYS A 577 10.94 -31.50 46.16
CA LYS A 577 11.80 -32.13 47.19
C LYS A 577 13.11 -31.36 47.41
N THR A 578 13.36 -31.01 48.66
CA THR A 578 14.68 -30.58 49.15
C THR A 578 15.59 -31.80 49.33
N TRP A 579 16.90 -31.62 49.18
CA TRP A 579 17.86 -31.79 50.29
C TRP A 579 19.25 -31.26 49.93
N SER A 580 19.92 -30.68 50.92
CA SER A 580 21.22 -30.03 50.80
C SER A 580 22.37 -31.01 51.05
N ALA A 581 23.53 -30.78 50.41
CA ALA A 581 24.83 -31.09 51.02
C ALA A 581 25.94 -30.23 50.38
N VAL A 582 26.64 -29.46 51.22
CA VAL A 582 27.84 -28.70 50.89
C VAL A 582 29.07 -29.59 51.09
N THR A 583 29.98 -29.65 50.11
CA THR A 583 31.43 -29.79 50.37
C THR A 583 32.26 -29.33 49.16
N SER A 584 32.92 -28.18 49.29
CA SER A 584 34.21 -27.89 48.62
C SER A 584 35.33 -28.38 49.57
N PRO A 585 36.53 -28.77 49.08
CA PRO A 585 37.48 -27.78 48.57
C PRO A 585 38.29 -28.23 47.33
N SER A 586 38.51 -27.29 46.41
CA SER A 586 39.47 -27.41 45.30
C SER A 586 40.90 -27.09 45.75
N GLY A 587 41.88 -27.84 45.25
CA GLY A 587 43.29 -27.67 45.58
C GLY A 587 44.09 -26.90 44.52
N PHE A 588 45.16 -26.25 44.99
CA PHE A 588 46.41 -25.86 44.32
C PHE A 588 46.42 -25.26 42.89
N ILE A 589 47.03 -24.07 42.81
CA ILE A 589 47.63 -23.47 41.61
C ILE A 589 49.08 -23.99 41.46
N GLY A 590 49.54 -24.22 40.23
CA GLY A 590 50.94 -24.55 39.92
C GLY A 590 51.24 -24.58 38.42
N ASP A 591 51.66 -23.43 37.88
CA ASP A 591 52.10 -23.14 36.50
C ASP A 591 51.16 -23.46 35.33
N SER A 592 51.27 -22.62 34.29
CA SER A 592 50.14 -22.28 33.39
C SER A 592 50.44 -22.55 31.92
N ALA A 593 49.42 -23.10 31.24
CA ALA A 593 49.31 -23.34 29.81
C ALA A 593 47.90 -22.94 29.34
#